data_AF-A0A7X6NZ61-F1
#
_entry.id   AF-A0A7X6NZ61-F1
#
_cell.length_a   1.000
_cell.length_b   1.000
_cell.length_c   1.000
_cell.angle_alpha   90.00
_cell.angle_beta   90.00
_cell.angle_gamma   90.00
#
_symmetry.space_group_name_H-M   'P 1'
#
loop_
_entity.id
_entity.type
_entity.pdbx_description
1 polymer ?
#
loop_
_entity_poly.entity_id
_entity_poly.type
_entity_poly.pdbx_seq_one_letter_code
_entity_poly.pdbx_strand_id
1 'polypeptide(L)'
;MQRAEPVHRSLVSPWRFAARLARREVRRRPGRTVLVALLVALPVIAMTVGSVMYRTTNDDWASTFERRNGTADLWVRVNPEVGRSDGAAAFADLLPTGSRWIESVRTWSGVELPDGSSPADVYVLFTDLPLDDPLTAGIVEIGQGRAPAAPDECCSTAAPLASWASRWATRW
;
A
#
# COMPACT_ATOMS: atom_id res chain seq x y z
N MET A 1 -58.40 46.60 -2.88
CA MET A 1 -57.11 45.93 -3.19
C MET A 1 -56.77 44.98 -2.05
N GLN A 2 -57.16 43.70 -2.16
CA GLN A 2 -56.85 42.64 -1.19
C GLN A 2 -55.61 41.89 -1.68
N ARG A 3 -54.49 41.98 -0.94
CA ARG A 3 -53.30 41.15 -1.17
C ARG A 3 -53.54 39.80 -0.51
N ALA A 4 -53.51 38.73 -1.30
CA ALA A 4 -53.46 37.37 -0.79
C ALA A 4 -52.06 37.09 -0.23
N GLU A 5 -51.97 36.73 1.05
CA GLU A 5 -50.70 36.30 1.65
C GLU A 5 -50.42 34.82 1.29
N PRO A 6 -49.16 34.46 0.92
CA PRO A 6 -48.78 33.09 0.63
C PRO A 6 -48.58 32.28 1.91
N VAL A 7 -49.40 31.24 2.09
CA VAL A 7 -49.27 30.27 3.18
C VAL A 7 -48.07 29.36 2.94
N HIS A 8 -46.97 29.58 3.66
CA HIS A 8 -45.82 28.67 3.69
C HIS A 8 -46.19 27.37 4.44
N ARG A 9 -46.64 26.34 3.72
CA ARG A 9 -46.79 24.98 4.27
C ARG A 9 -45.42 24.34 4.43
N SER A 10 -44.98 24.08 5.66
CA SER A 10 -43.76 23.35 5.96
C SER A 10 -43.83 21.91 5.42
N LEU A 11 -43.15 21.64 4.32
CA LEU A 11 -43.16 20.38 3.56
C LEU A 11 -42.47 19.19 4.29
N VAL A 12 -41.91 19.43 5.47
CA VAL A 12 -41.08 18.46 6.22
C VAL A 12 -41.89 17.47 7.05
N SER A 13 -43.08 17.85 7.52
CA SER A 13 -43.95 16.97 8.34
C SER A 13 -44.65 15.85 7.55
N PRO A 14 -45.17 16.11 6.32
CA PRO A 14 -45.82 15.08 5.50
C PRO A 14 -44.91 13.89 5.15
N TRP A 15 -43.63 14.16 4.86
CA TRP A 15 -42.67 13.15 4.40
C TRP A 15 -42.38 12.07 5.45
N ARG A 16 -42.36 12.43 6.73
CA ARG A 16 -42.13 11.46 7.83
C ARG A 16 -43.29 10.49 8.00
N PHE A 17 -44.50 10.91 7.64
CA PHE A 17 -45.67 10.04 7.68
C PHE A 17 -45.70 9.12 6.45
N ALA A 18 -45.46 9.66 5.26
CA ALA A 18 -45.35 8.90 4.00
C ALA A 18 -44.25 7.82 4.08
N ALA A 19 -43.07 8.15 4.61
CA ALA A 19 -41.96 7.19 4.74
C ALA A 19 -42.26 6.08 5.76
N ARG A 20 -42.96 6.37 6.86
CA ARG A 20 -43.38 5.37 7.85
C ARG A 20 -44.39 4.39 7.26
N LEU A 21 -45.34 4.90 6.48
CA LEU A 21 -46.32 4.07 5.78
C LEU A 21 -45.65 3.19 4.72
N ALA A 22 -44.75 3.77 3.91
CA ALA A 22 -43.97 3.04 2.91
C ALA A 22 -43.13 1.91 3.53
N ARG A 23 -42.44 2.14 4.66
CA ARG A 23 -41.70 1.09 5.38
C ARG A 23 -42.60 -0.07 5.83
N ARG A 24 -43.85 0.21 6.22
CA ARG A 24 -44.81 -0.82 6.62
C ARG A 24 -45.22 -1.69 5.44
N GLU A 25 -45.40 -1.11 4.25
CA GLU A 25 -45.73 -1.82 3.02
C GLU A 25 -44.57 -2.66 2.49
N VAL A 26 -43.35 -2.11 2.51
CA VAL A 26 -42.12 -2.86 2.14
C VAL A 26 -41.96 -4.13 2.97
N ARG A 27 -42.28 -4.07 4.28
CA ARG A 27 -42.21 -5.21 5.20
C ARG A 27 -43.30 -6.27 5.00
N ARG A 28 -44.47 -5.90 4.46
CA ARG A 28 -45.60 -6.83 4.29
C ARG A 28 -45.51 -7.69 3.02
N ARG A 29 -44.76 -7.25 2.00
CA ARG A 29 -44.61 -7.97 0.71
C ARG A 29 -43.13 -8.11 0.31
N PRO A 30 -42.30 -8.84 1.08
CA PRO A 30 -40.83 -8.79 1.00
C PRO A 30 -40.26 -9.22 -0.36
N GLY A 31 -40.88 -10.20 -1.04
CA GLY A 31 -40.28 -10.77 -2.27
C GLY A 31 -40.09 -9.74 -3.38
N ARG A 32 -41.12 -8.91 -3.65
CA ARG A 32 -41.09 -7.97 -4.78
C ARG A 32 -40.21 -6.75 -4.50
N THR A 33 -40.22 -6.25 -3.26
CA THR A 33 -39.40 -5.11 -2.85
C THR A 33 -37.92 -5.47 -2.73
N VAL A 34 -37.60 -6.68 -2.26
CA VAL A 34 -36.21 -7.16 -2.23
C VAL A 34 -35.67 -7.32 -3.65
N LEU A 35 -36.46 -7.86 -4.59
CA LEU A 35 -36.04 -7.99 -5.98
C LEU A 35 -35.69 -6.63 -6.61
N VAL A 36 -36.57 -5.64 -6.45
CA VAL A 36 -36.35 -4.28 -6.99
C VAL A 36 -35.15 -3.62 -6.29
N ALA A 37 -35.04 -3.76 -4.96
CA ALA A 37 -33.90 -3.22 -4.23
C ALA A 37 -32.57 -3.83 -4.68
N LEU A 38 -32.52 -5.15 -4.93
CA LEU A 38 -31.33 -5.81 -5.46
C LEU A 38 -30.98 -5.34 -6.87
N LEU A 39 -31.99 -5.18 -7.73
CA LEU A 39 -31.80 -4.75 -9.13
C LEU A 39 -31.18 -3.35 -9.22
N VAL A 40 -31.42 -2.49 -8.23
CA VAL A 40 -30.81 -1.16 -8.11
C VAL A 40 -29.50 -1.18 -7.31
N ALA A 41 -29.46 -1.89 -6.19
CA ALA A 41 -28.29 -1.90 -5.30
C ALA A 41 -27.09 -2.61 -5.94
N LEU A 42 -27.31 -3.71 -6.65
CA LEU A 42 -26.25 -4.52 -7.25
C LEU A 42 -25.39 -3.73 -8.26
N PRO A 43 -25.94 -2.99 -9.24
CA PRO A 43 -25.12 -2.18 -10.15
C PRO A 43 -24.41 -1.03 -9.44
N VAL A 44 -25.02 -0.40 -8.43
CA VAL A 44 -24.37 0.68 -7.66
C VAL A 44 -23.18 0.15 -6.86
N ILE A 45 -23.35 -1.01 -6.21
CA ILE A 45 -22.27 -1.68 -5.49
C ILE A 45 -21.16 -2.06 -6.47
N ALA A 46 -21.51 -2.68 -7.61
CA ALA A 46 -20.52 -3.08 -8.63
C ALA A 46 -19.73 -1.87 -9.17
N MET A 47 -20.41 -0.77 -9.48
CA MET A 47 -19.76 0.46 -9.96
C MET A 47 -18.86 1.08 -8.90
N THR A 48 -19.28 1.09 -7.63
CA THR A 48 -18.50 1.65 -6.53
C THR A 48 -17.25 0.81 -6.25
N VAL A 49 -17.41 -0.51 -6.14
CA VAL A 49 -16.30 -1.45 -5.95
C VAL A 49 -15.34 -1.36 -7.13
N GLY A 50 -15.85 -1.37 -8.36
CA GLY A 50 -15.04 -1.22 -9.57
C GLY A 50 -14.28 0.10 -9.61
N SER A 51 -14.91 1.21 -9.23
CA SER A 51 -14.26 2.52 -9.17
C SER A 51 -13.17 2.60 -8.12
N VAL A 52 -13.41 2.06 -6.92
CA VAL A 52 -12.40 2.00 -5.86
C VAL A 52 -11.23 1.14 -6.33
N MET A 53 -11.52 -0.05 -6.87
CA MET A 53 -10.49 -0.97 -7.33
C MET A 53 -9.67 -0.38 -8.48
N TYR A 54 -10.33 0.25 -9.47
CA TYR A 54 -9.66 0.95 -10.56
C TYR A 54 -8.74 2.06 -10.07
N ARG A 55 -9.19 2.83 -9.07
CA ARG A 55 -8.38 3.90 -8.47
C ARG A 55 -7.22 3.35 -7.65
N THR A 56 -7.41 2.24 -6.93
CA THR A 56 -6.33 1.56 -6.18
C THR A 56 -5.29 0.95 -7.12
N THR A 57 -5.69 0.43 -8.28
CA THR A 57 -4.73 -0.10 -9.26
C THR A 57 -4.02 1.00 -10.05
N ASN A 58 -4.64 2.18 -10.18
CA ASN A 58 -4.02 3.38 -10.73
C ASN A 58 -3.33 4.19 -9.62
N ASP A 59 -2.50 3.54 -8.82
CA ASP A 59 -1.56 4.26 -7.96
C ASP A 59 -0.68 5.13 -8.86
N ASP A 60 -0.68 6.44 -8.59
CA ASP A 60 0.10 7.41 -9.35
C ASP A 60 1.56 6.97 -9.35
N TRP A 61 2.15 6.84 -10.54
CA TRP A 61 3.49 6.31 -10.73
C TRP A 61 4.52 7.10 -9.90
N ALA A 62 4.29 8.41 -9.74
CA ALA A 62 5.11 9.30 -8.93
C ALA A 62 5.09 8.89 -7.45
N SER A 63 3.91 8.61 -6.90
CA SER A 63 3.77 8.18 -5.50
C SER A 63 4.43 6.82 -5.23
N THR A 64 4.38 5.90 -6.20
CA THR A 64 5.03 4.59 -6.07
C THR A 64 6.53 4.67 -6.27
N PHE A 65 6.98 5.59 -7.13
CA PHE A 65 8.39 5.88 -7.33
C PHE A 65 9.01 6.48 -6.07
N GLU A 66 8.37 7.49 -5.47
CA GLU A 66 8.83 8.14 -4.23
C GLU A 66 8.89 7.14 -3.05
N ARG A 67 7.86 6.29 -2.88
CA ARG A 67 7.90 5.22 -1.86
C ARG A 67 9.03 4.21 -2.05
N ARG A 68 9.43 3.92 -3.30
CA ARG A 68 10.44 2.89 -3.60
C ARG A 68 11.86 3.43 -3.67
N ASN A 69 12.02 4.68 -4.09
CA ASN A 69 13.31 5.29 -4.42
C ASN A 69 13.63 6.52 -3.54
N GLY A 70 12.74 6.89 -2.62
CA GLY A 70 12.95 8.01 -1.71
C GLY A 70 12.89 9.34 -2.46
N THR A 71 13.80 10.25 -2.12
CA THR A 71 13.91 11.56 -2.78
C THR A 71 14.84 11.54 -4.00
N ALA A 72 15.19 10.37 -4.52
CA ALA A 72 16.08 10.26 -5.67
C ALA A 72 15.37 10.68 -6.96
N ASP A 73 15.99 11.56 -7.74
CA ASP A 73 15.45 11.96 -9.05
C ASP A 73 15.57 10.85 -10.11
N LEU A 74 16.56 9.95 -9.95
CA LEU A 74 16.85 8.87 -10.89
C LEU A 74 17.30 7.62 -10.14
N TRP A 75 16.83 6.46 -10.61
CA TRP A 75 17.32 5.17 -10.17
C TRP A 75 17.90 4.38 -11.34
N VAL A 76 19.15 3.94 -11.21
CA VAL A 76 19.85 3.16 -12.23
C VAL A 76 20.14 1.77 -11.68
N ARG A 77 19.64 0.75 -12.39
CA ARG A 77 20.00 -0.64 -12.11
C ARG A 77 21.19 -1.03 -12.99
N VAL A 78 22.33 -1.29 -12.37
CA VAL A 78 23.46 -1.90 -13.06
C VAL A 78 23.25 -3.41 -13.07
N ASN A 79 23.20 -4.02 -14.26
CA ASN A 79 23.21 -5.48 -14.39
C ASN A 79 24.66 -5.97 -14.40
N PRO A 80 25.11 -6.77 -13.41
CA PRO A 80 26.47 -7.28 -13.36
C PRO A 80 26.85 -8.16 -14.57
N GLU A 81 25.88 -8.74 -15.26
CA GLU A 81 26.12 -9.58 -16.46
C GLU A 81 26.66 -8.79 -17.66
N VAL A 82 26.55 -7.45 -17.65
CA VAL A 82 27.01 -6.57 -18.74
C VAL A 82 28.51 -6.24 -18.63
N GLY A 83 29.27 -6.94 -17.76
CA GLY A 83 30.73 -6.99 -17.82
C GLY A 83 31.47 -5.72 -17.40
N ARG A 84 30.81 -4.79 -16.70
CA ARG A 84 31.47 -3.65 -16.06
C ARG A 84 31.30 -3.76 -14.54
N SER A 85 32.28 -4.38 -13.90
CA SER A 85 32.41 -4.52 -12.43
C SER A 85 32.46 -3.18 -11.70
N ASP A 86 32.66 -2.09 -12.44
CA ASP A 86 32.90 -0.76 -11.89
C ASP A 86 31.65 0.14 -11.99
N GLY A 87 30.47 -0.47 -12.19
CA GLY A 87 29.26 0.21 -12.65
C GLY A 87 28.85 1.48 -11.88
N ALA A 88 28.99 1.49 -10.55
CA ALA A 88 28.70 2.67 -9.74
C ALA A 88 29.80 3.75 -9.88
N ALA A 89 31.08 3.36 -9.82
CA ALA A 89 32.22 4.28 -9.95
C ALA A 89 32.29 4.92 -11.36
N ALA A 90 32.10 4.12 -12.40
CA ALA A 90 32.05 4.61 -13.78
C ALA A 90 30.84 5.52 -14.04
N PHE A 91 29.75 5.34 -13.28
CA PHE A 91 28.59 6.24 -13.35
C PHE A 91 28.86 7.57 -12.63
N ALA A 92 29.61 7.55 -11.53
CA ALA A 92 29.99 8.76 -10.79
C ALA A 92 30.75 9.77 -11.68
N ASP A 93 31.62 9.29 -12.56
CA ASP A 93 32.37 10.13 -13.50
C ASP A 93 31.50 10.83 -14.57
N LEU A 94 30.29 10.33 -14.81
CA LEU A 94 29.34 10.88 -15.79
C LEU A 94 28.38 11.89 -15.17
N LEU A 95 28.35 11.98 -13.83
CA LEU A 95 27.43 12.87 -13.14
C LEU A 95 27.92 14.33 -13.17
N PRO A 96 27.00 15.30 -13.36
CA PRO A 96 27.32 16.70 -13.21
C PRO A 96 27.95 17.02 -11.84
N THR A 97 28.77 18.06 -11.80
CA THR A 97 29.33 18.55 -10.53
C THR A 97 28.22 18.97 -9.58
N GLY A 98 28.25 18.45 -8.35
CA GLY A 98 27.23 18.70 -7.33
C GLY A 98 26.12 17.63 -7.25
N SER A 99 26.13 16.62 -8.13
CA SER A 99 25.23 15.47 -8.01
C SER A 99 25.56 14.62 -6.79
N ARG A 100 24.55 14.29 -5.99
CA ARG A 100 24.63 13.33 -4.89
C ARG A 100 24.16 11.96 -5.39
N TRP A 101 24.87 10.92 -5.01
CA TRP A 101 24.53 9.55 -5.36
C TRP A 101 24.89 8.62 -4.21
N ILE A 102 24.19 7.50 -4.13
CA ILE A 102 24.46 6.39 -3.22
C ILE A 102 24.39 5.09 -4.01
N GLU A 103 25.17 4.11 -3.59
CA GLU A 103 25.05 2.75 -4.08
C GLU A 103 24.11 1.97 -3.16
N SER A 104 23.21 1.19 -3.75
CA SER A 104 22.37 0.24 -3.00
C SER A 104 22.49 -1.12 -3.65
N VAL A 105 22.88 -2.10 -2.85
CA VAL A 105 23.03 -3.48 -3.29
C VAL A 105 21.83 -4.29 -2.81
N ARG A 106 21.22 -5.04 -3.72
CA ARG A 106 20.14 -5.97 -3.39
C ARG A 106 20.51 -7.35 -3.86
N THR A 107 20.50 -8.31 -2.95
CA THR A 107 20.81 -9.71 -3.26
C THR A 107 19.78 -10.66 -2.67
N TRP A 108 19.42 -11.67 -3.45
CA TRP A 108 18.53 -12.74 -3.02
C TRP A 108 19.39 -13.93 -2.61
N SER A 109 19.27 -14.35 -1.36
CA SER A 109 19.91 -15.57 -0.86
C SER A 109 18.87 -16.65 -0.66
N GLY A 110 19.16 -17.87 -1.13
CA GLY A 110 18.38 -19.05 -0.75
C GLY A 110 18.47 -19.29 0.76
N VAL A 111 17.48 -20.01 1.29
CA VAL A 111 17.46 -20.43 2.70
C VAL A 111 17.77 -21.91 2.78
N GLU A 112 18.80 -22.26 3.54
CA GLU A 112 19.09 -23.65 3.90
C GLU A 112 18.40 -23.99 5.22
N LEU A 113 17.62 -25.07 5.23
CA LEU A 113 16.98 -25.59 6.43
C LEU A 113 17.96 -26.44 7.24
N PRO A 114 17.70 -26.66 8.54
CA PRO A 114 18.54 -27.52 9.38
C PRO A 114 18.67 -28.97 8.89
N ASP A 115 17.74 -29.42 8.04
CA ASP A 115 17.78 -30.75 7.41
C ASP A 115 18.63 -30.77 6.13
N GLY A 116 19.31 -29.67 5.79
CA GLY A 116 20.13 -29.50 4.59
C GLY A 116 19.32 -29.28 3.31
N SER A 117 17.99 -29.18 3.39
CA SER A 117 17.16 -28.87 2.23
C SER A 117 17.17 -27.36 1.94
N SER A 118 17.19 -27.00 0.66
CA SER A 118 17.06 -25.61 0.21
C SER A 118 15.85 -25.48 -0.72
N PRO A 119 14.67 -25.12 -0.21
CA PRO A 119 13.47 -24.97 -1.03
C PRO A 119 13.68 -23.88 -2.09
N ALA A 120 13.38 -24.21 -3.35
CA ALA A 120 13.67 -23.35 -4.50
C ALA A 120 12.97 -21.98 -4.46
N ASP A 121 11.80 -21.90 -3.81
CA ASP A 121 10.96 -20.71 -3.77
C ASP A 121 11.06 -19.93 -2.45
N VAL A 122 12.07 -20.25 -1.61
CA VAL A 122 12.28 -19.55 -0.34
C VAL A 122 13.60 -18.80 -0.39
N TYR A 123 13.50 -17.49 -0.33
CA TYR A 123 14.63 -16.58 -0.39
C TYR A 123 14.52 -15.48 0.65
N VAL A 124 15.68 -15.01 1.10
CA VAL A 124 15.84 -13.79 1.89
C VAL A 124 16.42 -12.72 0.99
N LEU A 125 15.75 -11.57 0.92
CA LEU A 125 16.29 -10.38 0.28
C LEU A 125 17.16 -9.64 1.28
N PHE A 126 18.45 -9.56 1.00
CA PHE A 126 19.35 -8.63 1.67
C PHE A 126 19.41 -7.35 0.86
N THR A 127 19.25 -6.22 1.55
CA THR A 127 19.36 -4.89 0.96
C THR A 127 20.36 -4.10 1.77
N ASP A 128 21.42 -3.63 1.11
CA ASP A 128 22.31 -2.61 1.66
C ASP A 128 21.78 -1.25 1.22
N LEU A 129 21.45 -0.42 2.20
CA LEU A 129 20.84 0.90 2.00
C LEU A 129 21.27 1.81 3.16
N PRO A 130 22.04 2.89 2.90
CA PRO A 130 22.45 3.83 3.94
C PRO A 130 21.23 4.61 4.45
N LEU A 131 20.71 4.24 5.62
CA LEU A 131 19.49 4.82 6.22
C LEU A 131 19.69 6.22 6.82
N ASP A 132 20.94 6.65 6.97
CA ASP A 132 21.36 7.96 7.45
C ASP A 132 21.50 8.99 6.32
N ASP A 133 21.50 8.55 5.06
CA ASP A 133 21.54 9.44 3.91
C ASP A 133 20.14 10.04 3.63
N PRO A 134 20.00 11.39 3.51
CA PRO A 134 18.75 12.03 3.12
C PRO A 134 18.11 11.49 1.83
N LEU A 135 18.89 10.93 0.89
CA LEU A 135 18.36 10.30 -0.32
C LEU A 135 17.49 9.09 -0.04
N THR A 136 17.71 8.39 1.09
CA THR A 136 16.95 7.21 1.47
C THR A 136 15.81 7.52 2.44
N ALA A 137 15.63 8.80 2.79
CA ALA A 137 14.57 9.23 3.68
C ALA A 137 13.19 8.80 3.14
N GLY A 138 12.41 8.11 3.96
CA GLY A 138 11.07 7.64 3.62
C GLY A 138 11.00 6.33 2.83
N ILE A 139 12.14 5.76 2.40
CA ILE A 139 12.17 4.43 1.76
C ILE A 139 11.84 3.33 2.77
N VAL A 140 12.36 3.45 3.99
CA VAL A 140 12.17 2.49 5.08
C VAL A 140 11.66 3.22 6.32
N GLU A 141 10.64 2.63 6.95
CA GLU A 141 10.17 3.06 8.26
C GLU A 141 10.60 2.03 9.31
N ILE A 142 11.28 2.50 10.36
CA ILE A 142 11.68 1.64 11.48
C ILE A 142 10.52 1.57 12.46
N GLY A 143 9.72 0.50 12.37
CA GLY A 143 8.57 0.32 13.24
C GLY A 143 8.92 0.03 14.71
N GLN A 144 10.06 -0.64 14.97
CA GLN A 144 10.56 -0.93 16.30
C GLN A 144 12.08 -0.90 16.35
N GLY A 145 12.66 -0.42 17.46
CA GLY A 145 14.10 -0.38 17.67
C GLY A 145 14.76 0.84 17.03
N ARG A 146 15.98 0.65 16.52
CA ARG A 146 16.80 1.67 15.84
C ARG A 146 17.44 1.10 14.58
N ALA A 147 17.95 1.98 13.73
CA ALA A 147 18.73 1.58 12.56
C ALA A 147 19.98 0.79 12.96
N PRO A 148 20.47 -0.13 12.11
CA PRO A 148 21.74 -0.79 12.33
C PRO A 148 22.86 0.24 12.39
N ALA A 149 23.72 0.15 13.40
CA ALA A 149 24.86 1.05 13.60
C ALA A 149 26.20 0.34 13.55
N ALA A 150 26.20 -0.99 13.64
CA ALA A 150 27.39 -1.83 13.55
C ALA A 150 27.25 -2.85 12.39
N PRO A 151 28.37 -3.35 11.83
CA PRO A 151 28.35 -4.27 10.69
C PRO A 151 27.65 -5.62 10.96
N ASP A 152 27.50 -6.00 12.22
CA ASP A 152 26.85 -7.23 12.68
C ASP A 152 25.36 -7.03 13.00
N GLU A 153 24.83 -5.82 12.86
CA GLU A 153 23.42 -5.51 13.07
C GLU A 153 22.66 -5.50 11.74
N CYS A 154 21.42 -6.01 11.73
CA CYS A 154 20.54 -5.91 10.58
C CYS A 154 19.10 -5.61 11.01
N CYS A 155 18.35 -4.94 10.13
CA CYS A 155 16.91 -4.79 10.27
C CYS A 155 16.19 -5.80 9.38
N SER A 156 15.07 -6.32 9.87
CA SER A 156 14.20 -7.23 9.12
C SER A 156 12.80 -6.66 9.05
N THR A 157 12.11 -6.91 7.94
CA THR A 157 10.68 -6.60 7.82
C THR A 157 9.87 -7.35 8.89
N ALA A 158 8.84 -6.74 9.46
CA ALA A 158 8.06 -7.32 10.56
C ALA A 158 7.21 -8.55 10.17
N ALA A 159 6.84 -8.67 8.89
CA ALA A 159 5.89 -9.66 8.40
C ALA A 159 6.27 -11.14 8.65
N PRO A 160 7.54 -11.57 8.56
CA PRO A 160 7.91 -12.97 8.81
C PRO A 160 8.00 -13.33 10.30
N LEU A 161 8.30 -12.38 11.19
CA LEU A 161 8.73 -12.68 12.56
C LEU A 161 7.60 -12.85 13.59
N ALA A 162 6.41 -12.31 13.35
CA ALA A 162 5.28 -12.45 14.28
C ALA A 162 4.86 -13.93 14.48
N SER A 163 5.10 -14.78 13.48
CA SER A 163 4.85 -16.23 13.57
C SER A 163 6.08 -17.07 13.98
N TRP A 164 7.24 -16.42 14.08
CA TRP A 164 8.54 -17.06 14.30
C TRP A 164 9.02 -16.88 15.75
N ALA A 165 8.84 -15.68 16.33
CA ALA A 165 9.20 -15.38 17.72
C ALA A 165 8.43 -16.24 18.75
N SER A 166 7.19 -16.63 18.47
CA SER A 166 6.39 -17.51 19.34
C SER A 166 6.89 -18.95 19.38
N ARG A 167 7.70 -19.39 18.41
CA ARG A 167 8.20 -20.78 18.33
C ARG A 167 9.53 -21.00 19.06
N TRP A 168 10.30 -19.95 19.34
CA TRP A 168 11.61 -20.06 20.00
C TRP A 168 11.60 -19.62 21.47
N ALA A 169 10.57 -18.90 21.92
CA ALA A 169 10.43 -18.48 23.31
C ALA A 169 10.22 -19.65 24.31
N THR A 170 9.95 -20.87 23.84
CA THR A 170 9.73 -22.07 24.66
C THR A 170 10.93 -23.01 24.75
N ARG A 171 12.12 -22.60 24.28
CA ARG A 171 13.30 -23.49 24.23
C ARG A 171 14.49 -23.07 25.09
N TRP A 172 14.27 -22.24 26.10
CA TRP A 172 15.22 -21.97 27.18
C TRP A 172 14.56 -22.17 28.53
#